data_AF-A0A1G3A5Q4-F1
#
_entry.id   AF-A0A1G3A5Q4-F1
#
_cell.length_a   1.000
_cell.length_b   1.000
_cell.length_c   1.000
_cell.angle_alpha   90.00
_cell.angle_beta   90.00
_cell.angle_gamma   90.00
#
_symmetry.space_group_name_H-M   'P 1'
#
loop_
_entity.id
_entity.type
_entity.pdbx_description
1 polymer ?
#
loop_
_entity_poly.entity_id
_entity_poly.type
_entity_poly.pdbx_seq_one_letter_code
_entity_poly.pdbx_strand_id
1 'polypeptide(L)'
;MTRGANRRHREALFGTASSLRRLGKREEAAERFREVLQLDASDRQFARYWLAASLFDLGQHDELRQLLERYEEPTALWRYAQSLWAYRLGGDTEDARRLLEEASRLDADFLDYLLGDSLIYADRPVRFGRDRHETTHSLAALFLPAWRATPGAASWVRRVLRVPLGDPPAELPFPRRELRGLPRRNVRWQVGLRLLDQEEPGSSEDQAWVLGIVNLDDQQMLYMTVVEGEPTPEAVWRGVLPALLQPMDGEPHRPARLEVPEAEFCRAWGPMLGEISVHCVFQRDPQPITQMLEGMTNLIQEQRLPPLPKDLDPREFPQTDAVWQADLFHVPMMISNEQVGVEQPWAAIVVDKQSHFVLSNEVIRGEPTPEHLGEQLLRTMAHPGPRDPMRPSKIELSDSDCYDFLKPKLGEFGVACVLRDELPQLQEFCRALASSCGGPEKCALADGTGVTLEQMESFYYAAARYFEQAPWKHVAGEIPIEIRCRGLSVGSLYAIVLGRTGVTMGLVLYRGWNDVLAMLHGLRGNDEMSGFSIVFDEVAVMAPADLYLVERNGWPILTPEAYPVALDLEPGRQPHPPSGEELDYLESCLRIVPDFVTHGREAKTYEIVTNGKQLKMRLSWTFAVRSL
;
A
#
# COMPACT_ATOMS: atom_id res chain seq x y z
N MET A 1 -55.29 -8.42 16.65
CA MET A 1 -54.73 -9.21 15.52
C MET A 1 -53.87 -8.37 14.56
N THR A 2 -54.03 -7.05 14.48
CA THR A 2 -53.31 -6.15 13.55
C THR A 2 -51.81 -5.92 13.84
N ARG A 3 -51.38 -5.81 15.11
CA ARG A 3 -49.94 -5.61 15.44
C ARG A 3 -49.03 -6.77 15.03
N GLY A 4 -49.51 -8.02 15.14
CA GLY A 4 -48.76 -9.21 14.73
C GLY A 4 -48.64 -9.36 13.21
N ALA A 5 -49.67 -8.97 12.47
CA ALA A 5 -49.67 -8.96 11.00
C ALA A 5 -48.69 -7.91 10.44
N ASN A 6 -48.69 -6.69 11.00
CA ASN A 6 -47.76 -5.63 10.58
C ASN A 6 -46.29 -5.99 10.88
N ARG A 7 -46.01 -6.68 11.99
CA ARG A 7 -44.66 -7.17 12.30
C ARG A 7 -44.17 -8.20 11.28
N ARG A 8 -44.97 -9.24 11.01
CA ARG A 8 -44.60 -10.30 10.05
C ARG A 8 -44.43 -9.75 8.63
N HIS A 9 -45.31 -8.83 8.23
CA HIS A 9 -45.21 -8.17 6.93
C HIS A 9 -43.90 -7.37 6.80
N ARG A 10 -43.53 -6.61 7.82
CA ARG A 10 -42.27 -5.84 7.86
C ARG A 10 -41.03 -6.75 7.85
N GLU A 11 -41.06 -7.85 8.60
CA GLU A 11 -39.98 -8.86 8.58
C GLU A 11 -39.81 -9.48 7.19
N ALA A 12 -40.92 -9.79 6.49
CA ALA A 12 -40.90 -10.29 5.12
C ALA A 12 -40.38 -9.25 4.11
N LEU A 13 -40.80 -7.98 4.24
CA LEU A 13 -40.28 -6.88 3.41
C LEU A 13 -38.78 -6.70 3.60
N PHE A 14 -38.29 -6.72 4.85
CA PHE A 14 -36.87 -6.62 5.14
C PHE A 14 -36.06 -7.78 4.53
N GLY A 15 -36.53 -9.02 4.68
CA GLY A 15 -35.89 -10.19 4.07
C GLY A 15 -35.87 -10.14 2.53
N THR A 16 -36.91 -9.56 1.94
CA THR A 16 -36.96 -9.32 0.49
C THR A 16 -35.93 -8.26 0.09
N ALA A 17 -35.87 -7.14 0.80
CA ALA A 17 -34.94 -6.04 0.56
C ALA A 17 -33.47 -6.49 0.66
N SER A 18 -33.11 -7.24 1.70
CA SER A 18 -31.75 -7.76 1.89
C SER A 18 -31.36 -8.75 0.79
N SER A 19 -32.30 -9.59 0.34
CA SER A 19 -32.09 -10.53 -0.76
C SER A 19 -31.88 -9.81 -2.09
N LEU A 20 -32.69 -8.78 -2.39
CA LEU A 20 -32.53 -7.94 -3.58
C LEU A 20 -31.16 -7.25 -3.59
N ARG A 21 -30.71 -6.72 -2.45
CA ARG A 21 -29.38 -6.09 -2.33
C ARG A 21 -28.26 -7.09 -2.62
N ARG A 22 -28.36 -8.31 -2.06
CA ARG A 22 -27.38 -9.38 -2.29
C ARG A 22 -27.30 -9.81 -3.76
N LEU A 23 -28.41 -9.71 -4.48
CA LEU A 23 -28.50 -9.96 -5.93
C LEU A 23 -28.05 -8.75 -6.78
N GLY A 24 -27.57 -7.67 -6.18
CA GLY A 24 -27.12 -6.47 -6.88
C GLY A 24 -28.24 -5.54 -7.34
N LYS A 25 -29.51 -5.83 -7.03
CA LYS A 25 -30.67 -4.99 -7.39
C LYS A 25 -30.83 -3.84 -6.40
N ARG A 26 -29.93 -2.85 -6.46
CA ARG A 26 -29.78 -1.81 -5.43
C ARG A 26 -30.99 -0.88 -5.33
N GLU A 27 -31.59 -0.50 -6.46
CA GLU A 27 -32.77 0.37 -6.53
C GLU A 27 -34.00 -0.30 -5.92
N GLU A 28 -34.28 -1.55 -6.34
CA GLU A 28 -35.41 -2.34 -5.81
C GLU A 28 -35.24 -2.58 -4.30
N ALA A 29 -34.00 -2.84 -3.85
CA ALA A 29 -33.71 -3.00 -2.44
C ALA A 29 -33.95 -1.69 -1.65
N ALA A 30 -33.47 -0.56 -2.15
CA ALA A 30 -33.66 0.75 -1.53
C ALA A 30 -35.16 1.07 -1.36
N GLU A 31 -35.97 0.83 -2.39
CA GLU A 31 -37.42 1.01 -2.33
C GLU A 31 -38.07 0.19 -1.21
N ARG A 32 -37.72 -1.10 -1.10
CA ARG A 32 -38.24 -1.96 -0.04
C ARG A 32 -37.76 -1.54 1.35
N PHE A 33 -36.52 -1.05 1.50
CA PHE A 33 -36.06 -0.51 2.79
C PHE A 33 -36.79 0.79 3.18
N ARG A 34 -37.13 1.66 2.22
CA ARG A 34 -37.99 2.84 2.48
C ARG A 34 -39.35 2.41 3.03
N GLU A 35 -39.99 1.40 2.45
CA GLU A 35 -41.27 0.87 2.93
C GLU A 35 -41.16 0.33 4.36
N VAL A 36 -40.07 -0.38 4.68
CA VAL A 36 -39.80 -0.86 6.05
C VAL A 36 -39.74 0.32 7.04
N LEU A 37 -39.04 1.41 6.70
CA LEU A 37 -38.92 2.60 7.54
C LEU A 37 -40.21 3.44 7.63
N GLN A 38 -41.05 3.41 6.59
CA GLN A 38 -42.39 4.01 6.64
C GLN A 38 -43.30 3.25 7.61
N LEU A 39 -43.22 1.92 7.63
CA LEU A 39 -43.98 1.07 8.53
C LEU A 39 -43.46 1.09 9.97
N ASP A 40 -42.16 1.29 10.17
CA ASP A 40 -41.52 1.41 11.49
C ASP A 40 -40.50 2.56 11.51
N ALA A 41 -40.99 3.77 11.75
CA ALA A 41 -40.14 4.95 11.85
C ALA A 41 -39.10 4.86 13.00
N SER A 42 -39.33 4.02 14.02
CA SER A 42 -38.38 3.79 15.12
C SER A 42 -37.24 2.83 14.74
N ASP A 43 -37.29 2.28 13.52
CA ASP A 43 -36.25 1.46 12.92
C ASP A 43 -35.71 0.32 13.80
N ARG A 44 -36.64 -0.50 14.34
CA ARG A 44 -36.27 -1.64 15.20
C ARG A 44 -35.47 -2.74 14.49
N GLN A 45 -35.46 -2.74 13.16
CA GLN A 45 -34.71 -3.69 12.33
C GLN A 45 -33.43 -3.11 11.75
N PHE A 46 -33.08 -1.88 12.12
CA PHE A 46 -31.87 -1.19 11.65
C PHE A 46 -31.80 -1.09 10.12
N ALA A 47 -32.97 -0.96 9.47
CA ALA A 47 -33.13 -0.79 8.03
C ALA A 47 -32.48 0.51 7.52
N ARG A 48 -32.24 1.51 8.38
CA ARG A 48 -31.54 2.74 8.00
C ARG A 48 -30.12 2.50 7.49
N TYR A 49 -29.37 1.56 8.09
CA TYR A 49 -28.01 1.27 7.63
C TYR A 49 -28.01 0.62 6.26
N TRP A 50 -28.98 -0.27 6.01
CA TRP A 50 -29.13 -0.92 4.71
C TRP A 50 -29.57 0.06 3.62
N LEU A 51 -30.50 0.95 3.95
CA LEU A 51 -30.90 2.03 3.03
C LEU A 51 -29.71 2.95 2.75
N ALA A 52 -28.98 3.40 3.77
CA ALA A 52 -27.79 4.23 3.59
C ALA A 52 -26.75 3.57 2.66
N ALA A 53 -26.48 2.28 2.88
CA ALA A 53 -25.57 1.50 2.03
C ALA A 53 -26.05 1.48 0.57
N SER A 54 -27.33 1.21 0.35
CA SER A 54 -27.93 1.27 -0.99
C SER A 54 -27.86 2.67 -1.62
N LEU A 55 -28.10 3.73 -0.85
CA LEU A 55 -28.02 5.11 -1.36
C LEU A 55 -26.57 5.51 -1.73
N PHE A 56 -25.57 5.02 -0.98
CA PHE A 56 -24.16 5.17 -1.36
C PHE A 56 -23.85 4.48 -2.68
N ASP A 57 -24.35 3.26 -2.89
CA ASP A 57 -24.15 2.51 -4.13
C ASP A 57 -24.78 3.21 -5.33
N LEU A 58 -25.95 3.83 -5.13
CA LEU A 58 -26.72 4.53 -6.16
C LEU A 58 -26.26 5.99 -6.41
N GLY A 59 -25.35 6.52 -5.60
CA GLY A 59 -24.95 7.94 -5.68
C GLY A 59 -26.09 8.91 -5.35
N GLN A 60 -27.08 8.51 -4.56
CA GLN A 60 -28.24 9.34 -4.20
C GLN A 60 -27.92 10.25 -3.01
N HIS A 61 -27.06 11.25 -3.23
CA HIS A 61 -26.49 12.10 -2.17
C HIS A 61 -27.51 12.91 -1.36
N ASP A 62 -28.54 13.47 -2.01
CA ASP A 62 -29.56 14.30 -1.34
C ASP A 62 -30.45 13.47 -0.41
N GLU A 63 -30.86 12.29 -0.85
CA GLU A 63 -31.67 11.39 -0.02
C GLU A 63 -30.83 10.82 1.12
N LEU A 64 -29.57 10.48 0.86
CA LEU A 64 -28.65 10.03 1.90
C LEU A 64 -28.50 11.09 2.99
N ARG A 65 -28.33 12.37 2.61
CA ARG A 65 -28.29 13.49 3.56
C ARG A 65 -29.54 13.52 4.45
N GLN A 66 -30.74 13.46 3.84
CA GLN A 66 -32.00 13.48 4.58
C GLN A 66 -32.12 12.29 5.55
N LEU A 67 -31.65 11.11 5.14
CA LEU A 67 -31.62 9.93 5.99
C LEU A 67 -30.67 10.13 7.19
N LEU A 68 -29.46 10.64 6.94
CA LEU A 68 -28.44 10.91 7.96
C LEU A 68 -28.90 11.95 8.99
N GLU A 69 -29.57 13.02 8.53
CA GLU A 69 -30.15 14.07 9.40
C GLU A 69 -31.36 13.56 10.19
N ARG A 70 -32.20 12.70 9.60
CA ARG A 70 -33.40 12.17 10.26
C ARG A 70 -33.09 11.23 11.42
N TYR A 71 -32.02 10.44 11.30
CA TYR A 71 -31.62 9.44 12.30
C TYR A 71 -30.30 9.82 12.98
N GLU A 72 -30.18 11.07 13.44
CA GLU A 72 -28.97 11.51 14.12
C GLU A 72 -28.69 10.69 15.38
N GLU A 73 -27.57 9.96 15.39
CA GLU A 73 -27.10 9.20 16.55
C GLU A 73 -25.58 9.36 16.73
N PRO A 74 -25.07 9.44 17.98
CA PRO A 74 -23.65 9.57 18.27
C PRO A 74 -22.97 8.19 18.31
N THR A 75 -23.23 7.34 17.32
CA THR A 75 -22.55 6.04 17.17
C THR A 75 -21.43 6.14 16.16
N ALA A 76 -20.35 5.37 16.36
CA ALA A 76 -19.23 5.33 15.41
C ALA A 76 -19.72 5.01 13.98
N LEU A 77 -20.66 4.07 13.88
CA LEU A 77 -21.22 3.57 12.65
C LEU A 77 -21.84 4.68 11.79
N TRP A 78 -22.65 5.53 12.43
CA TRP A 78 -23.32 6.64 11.75
C TRP A 78 -22.34 7.76 11.44
N ARG A 79 -21.36 8.01 12.32
CA ARG A 79 -20.29 8.99 12.09
C ARG A 79 -19.41 8.62 10.90
N TYR A 80 -19.09 7.33 10.70
CA TYR A 80 -18.41 6.87 9.48
C TYR A 80 -19.25 7.07 8.21
N ALA A 81 -20.56 6.86 8.24
CA ALA A 81 -21.41 7.20 7.10
C ALA A 81 -21.43 8.71 6.82
N GLN A 82 -21.57 9.52 7.86
CA GLN A 82 -21.57 10.99 7.71
C GLN A 82 -20.23 11.49 7.18
N SER A 83 -19.10 10.97 7.66
CA SER A 83 -17.77 11.37 7.19
C SER A 83 -17.55 10.99 5.72
N LEU A 84 -17.93 9.77 5.30
CA LEU A 84 -17.86 9.37 3.89
C LEU A 84 -18.75 10.22 3.00
N TRP A 85 -19.98 10.53 3.44
CA TRP A 85 -20.88 11.41 2.71
C TRP A 85 -20.30 12.82 2.54
N ALA A 86 -19.77 13.39 3.64
CA ALA A 86 -19.14 14.71 3.62
C ALA A 86 -17.92 14.73 2.68
N TYR A 87 -17.07 13.70 2.75
CA TYR A 87 -15.91 13.55 1.87
C TYR A 87 -16.32 13.42 0.39
N ARG A 88 -17.37 12.65 0.07
CA ARG A 88 -17.86 12.53 -1.31
C ARG A 88 -18.36 13.86 -1.90
N LEU A 89 -18.87 14.77 -1.08
CA LEU A 89 -19.41 16.05 -1.55
C LEU A 89 -18.37 17.18 -1.57
N GLY A 90 -17.53 17.27 -0.55
CA GLY A 90 -16.60 18.38 -0.36
C GLY A 90 -15.12 18.01 -0.46
N GLY A 91 -14.80 16.72 -0.58
CA GLY A 91 -13.44 16.21 -0.40
C GLY A 91 -12.97 16.38 1.05
N ASP A 92 -11.69 16.66 1.19
CA ASP A 92 -11.03 16.82 2.48
C ASP A 92 -11.34 18.19 3.13
N THR A 93 -12.48 18.25 3.81
CA THR A 93 -12.97 19.44 4.52
C THR A 93 -12.83 19.29 6.03
N GLU A 94 -12.79 20.41 6.77
CA GLU A 94 -12.77 20.39 8.24
C GLU A 94 -13.93 19.59 8.84
N ASP A 95 -15.14 19.70 8.26
CA ASP A 95 -16.30 18.93 8.70
C ASP A 95 -16.14 17.43 8.46
N ALA A 96 -15.61 17.02 7.28
CA ALA A 96 -15.35 15.61 6.99
C ALA A 96 -14.30 15.03 7.94
N ARG A 97 -13.21 15.77 8.22
CA ARG A 97 -12.16 15.37 9.17
C ARG A 97 -12.71 15.23 10.58
N ARG A 98 -13.47 16.23 11.06
CA ARG A 98 -14.10 16.21 12.39
C ARG A 98 -15.00 14.99 12.57
N LEU A 99 -15.86 14.69 11.58
CA LEU A 99 -16.75 13.51 11.63
C LEU A 99 -15.96 12.19 11.65
N LEU A 100 -14.86 12.12 10.89
CA LEU A 100 -13.99 10.94 10.86
C LEU A 100 -13.26 10.73 12.20
N GLU A 101 -12.68 11.78 12.77
CA GLU A 101 -12.02 11.74 14.08
C GLU A 101 -13.00 11.38 15.21
N GLU A 102 -14.24 11.90 15.14
CA GLU A 102 -15.33 11.49 16.04
C GLU A 102 -15.67 10.00 15.87
N ALA A 103 -15.75 9.50 14.62
CA ALA A 103 -16.03 8.10 14.34
C ALA A 103 -14.94 7.18 14.91
N SER A 104 -13.66 7.50 14.65
CA SER A 104 -12.51 6.72 15.12
C SER A 104 -12.42 6.66 16.65
N ARG A 105 -12.66 7.79 17.34
CA ARG A 105 -12.70 7.82 18.82
C ARG A 105 -13.78 6.92 19.43
N LEU A 106 -14.83 6.59 18.70
CA LEU A 106 -15.95 5.77 19.18
C LEU A 106 -15.76 4.25 18.95
N ASP A 107 -14.78 3.78 18.16
CA ASP A 107 -15.03 3.18 16.84
C ASP A 107 -13.79 2.82 16.02
N ALA A 108 -12.63 2.53 16.62
CA ALA A 108 -11.39 2.32 15.85
C ALA A 108 -11.33 0.99 15.08
N ASP A 109 -12.04 -0.05 15.52
CA ASP A 109 -11.96 -1.42 14.96
C ASP A 109 -12.48 -1.49 13.51
N PHE A 110 -13.27 -0.49 13.07
CA PHE A 110 -13.67 -0.37 11.66
C PHE A 110 -12.47 -0.11 10.73
N LEU A 111 -11.43 0.55 11.24
CA LEU A 111 -10.24 0.89 10.46
C LEU A 111 -9.48 -0.37 10.05
N ASP A 112 -9.53 -1.45 10.83
CA ASP A 112 -8.90 -2.74 10.51
C ASP A 112 -9.49 -3.36 9.23
N TYR A 113 -10.76 -3.05 8.91
CA TYR A 113 -11.42 -3.48 7.68
C TYR A 113 -11.17 -2.51 6.51
N LEU A 114 -11.04 -1.21 6.80
CA LEU A 114 -10.88 -0.19 5.78
C LEU A 114 -9.41 -0.05 5.33
N LEU A 115 -8.48 -0.15 6.27
CA LEU A 115 -7.06 0.17 6.09
C LEU A 115 -6.12 -1.01 6.35
N GLY A 116 -6.62 -2.11 6.93
CA GLY A 116 -5.85 -3.33 7.22
C GLY A 116 -6.47 -4.57 6.59
N ASP A 117 -6.04 -5.74 7.07
CA ASP A 117 -6.31 -7.04 6.42
C ASP A 117 -7.55 -7.79 6.97
N SER A 118 -8.42 -7.10 7.72
CA SER A 118 -9.59 -7.78 8.30
C SER A 118 -10.59 -8.26 7.24
N LEU A 119 -10.93 -9.54 7.31
CA LEU A 119 -11.80 -10.19 6.33
C LEU A 119 -13.29 -10.02 6.62
N ILE A 120 -14.06 -9.83 5.55
CA ILE A 120 -15.53 -9.88 5.58
C ILE A 120 -16.00 -11.28 5.24
N TYR A 121 -16.41 -12.03 6.27
CA TYR A 121 -17.06 -13.33 6.11
C TYR A 121 -18.48 -13.18 5.56
N ALA A 122 -18.70 -13.63 4.32
CA ALA A 122 -19.97 -13.47 3.61
C ALA A 122 -21.12 -14.35 4.16
N ASP A 123 -20.78 -15.45 4.84
CA ASP A 123 -21.72 -16.35 5.52
C ASP A 123 -22.21 -15.79 6.86
N ARG A 124 -21.47 -14.85 7.44
CA ARG A 124 -21.85 -14.18 8.68
C ARG A 124 -22.98 -13.18 8.42
N PRO A 125 -24.14 -13.31 9.11
CA PRO A 125 -25.26 -12.42 8.89
C PRO A 125 -25.00 -11.03 9.46
N VAL A 126 -25.43 -9.99 8.74
CA VAL A 126 -25.44 -8.61 9.22
C VAL A 126 -26.42 -8.47 10.39
N ARG A 127 -25.90 -8.11 11.57
CA ARG A 127 -26.62 -7.99 12.83
C ARG A 127 -26.11 -6.77 13.61
N PHE A 128 -27.05 -6.05 14.22
CA PHE A 128 -26.76 -4.92 15.09
C PHE A 128 -27.27 -5.24 16.49
N GLY A 129 -26.43 -5.02 17.50
CA GLY A 129 -26.74 -5.47 18.85
C GLY A 129 -25.82 -4.87 19.91
N ARG A 130 -25.70 -5.59 21.03
CA ARG A 130 -24.82 -5.19 22.14
C ARG A 130 -23.37 -5.59 21.94
N ASP A 131 -23.13 -6.58 21.08
CA ASP A 131 -21.78 -6.99 20.72
C ASP A 131 -21.20 -5.98 19.72
N ARG A 132 -20.16 -5.27 20.17
CA ARG A 132 -19.46 -4.26 19.36
C ARG A 132 -18.81 -4.91 18.13
N HIS A 133 -18.09 -6.02 18.27
CA HIS A 133 -17.38 -6.66 17.16
C HIS A 133 -18.35 -7.22 16.10
N GLU A 134 -19.49 -7.80 16.50
CA GLU A 134 -20.53 -8.22 15.56
C GLU A 134 -21.12 -7.02 14.79
N THR A 135 -21.31 -5.91 15.48
CA THR A 135 -21.84 -4.66 14.93
C THR A 135 -20.84 -4.01 13.96
N THR A 136 -19.55 -3.98 14.30
CA THR A 136 -18.46 -3.45 13.45
C THR A 136 -18.28 -4.28 12.18
N HIS A 137 -18.24 -5.62 12.29
CA HIS A 137 -18.23 -6.51 11.12
C HIS A 137 -19.43 -6.27 10.20
N SER A 138 -20.63 -6.15 10.79
CA SER A 138 -21.87 -5.91 10.06
C SER A 138 -21.88 -4.56 9.35
N LEU A 139 -21.24 -3.54 9.92
CA LEU A 139 -21.04 -2.25 9.25
C LEU A 139 -20.08 -2.38 8.08
N ALA A 140 -18.94 -3.01 8.30
CA ALA A 140 -17.94 -3.21 7.26
C ALA A 140 -18.56 -3.96 6.07
N ALA A 141 -19.37 -5.00 6.32
CA ALA A 141 -20.12 -5.70 5.28
C ALA A 141 -21.09 -4.80 4.47
N LEU A 142 -21.62 -3.72 5.06
CA LEU A 142 -22.54 -2.79 4.39
C LEU A 142 -21.83 -1.63 3.70
N PHE A 143 -20.87 -0.98 4.39
CA PHE A 143 -20.29 0.30 3.99
C PHE A 143 -18.89 0.21 3.38
N LEU A 144 -18.12 -0.86 3.63
CA LEU A 144 -16.79 -1.00 3.02
C LEU A 144 -16.83 -0.90 1.48
N PRO A 145 -17.82 -1.48 0.77
CA PRO A 145 -17.96 -1.27 -0.67
C PRO A 145 -18.10 0.21 -1.07
N ALA A 146 -18.81 1.02 -0.26
CA ALA A 146 -18.99 2.43 -0.53
C ALA A 146 -17.70 3.22 -0.29
N TRP A 147 -16.98 2.92 0.79
CA TRP A 147 -15.66 3.51 1.06
C TRP A 147 -14.69 3.22 -0.09
N ARG A 148 -14.56 1.95 -0.47
CA ARG A 148 -13.60 1.49 -1.50
C ARG A 148 -13.99 1.91 -2.91
N ALA A 149 -15.28 2.16 -3.17
CA ALA A 149 -15.75 2.75 -4.41
C ALA A 149 -15.56 4.29 -4.47
N THR A 150 -15.09 4.93 -3.40
CA THR A 150 -14.85 6.37 -3.33
C THR A 150 -13.35 6.65 -3.53
N PRO A 151 -12.95 7.26 -4.65
CA PRO A 151 -11.55 7.57 -4.93
C PRO A 151 -10.85 8.33 -3.79
N GLY A 152 -9.67 7.87 -3.36
CA GLY A 152 -8.86 8.51 -2.36
C GLY A 152 -9.39 8.43 -0.93
N ALA A 153 -10.53 7.76 -0.68
CA ALA A 153 -11.15 7.75 0.63
C ALA A 153 -10.32 6.97 1.67
N ALA A 154 -9.72 5.84 1.29
CA ALA A 154 -8.91 5.06 2.22
C ALA A 154 -7.62 5.80 2.56
N SER A 155 -6.92 6.32 1.54
CA SER A 155 -5.72 7.13 1.74
C SER A 155 -6.01 8.44 2.49
N TRP A 156 -7.19 9.04 2.30
CA TRP A 156 -7.65 10.18 3.09
C TRP A 156 -7.82 9.82 4.57
N VAL A 157 -8.52 8.72 4.88
CA VAL A 157 -8.68 8.28 6.27
C VAL A 157 -7.33 8.01 6.90
N ARG A 158 -6.45 7.31 6.18
CA ARG A 158 -5.11 6.98 6.61
C ARG A 158 -4.30 8.22 6.97
N ARG A 159 -4.30 9.23 6.11
CA ARG A 159 -3.61 10.51 6.33
C ARG A 159 -4.19 11.29 7.51
N VAL A 160 -5.52 11.43 7.60
CA VAL A 160 -6.17 12.20 8.67
C VAL A 160 -5.94 11.55 10.04
N LEU A 161 -6.04 10.22 10.11
CA LEU A 161 -5.87 9.46 11.35
C LEU A 161 -4.41 9.03 11.60
N ARG A 162 -3.48 9.39 10.71
CA ARG A 162 -2.05 9.07 10.78
C ARG A 162 -1.78 7.57 10.96
N VAL A 163 -2.52 6.75 10.23
CA VAL A 163 -2.34 5.29 10.22
C VAL A 163 -1.21 4.96 9.23
N PRO A 164 -0.20 4.14 9.58
CA PRO A 164 0.86 3.77 8.62
C PRO A 164 0.35 2.98 7.41
N LEU A 165 1.00 3.07 6.25
CA LEU A 165 0.81 2.26 5.04
C LEU A 165 1.57 0.93 5.17
N GLY A 166 0.94 -0.18 4.79
CA GLY A 166 1.41 -1.53 5.11
C GLY A 166 0.91 -1.96 6.49
N ASP A 167 -0.03 -2.90 6.49
CA ASP A 167 -0.64 -3.64 7.61
C ASP A 167 -0.65 -2.95 9.00
N PRO A 168 -1.79 -2.35 9.41
CA PRO A 168 -2.04 -1.92 10.81
C PRO A 168 -3.42 -2.44 11.35
N PRO A 169 -3.76 -2.46 12.69
CA PRO A 169 -3.33 -1.52 13.75
C PRO A 169 -3.41 -1.97 15.27
N ALA A 170 -3.19 -0.97 16.15
CA ALA A 170 -3.63 -0.74 17.56
C ALA A 170 -3.22 -1.66 18.73
N GLU A 171 -3.07 -2.97 18.55
CA GLU A 171 -2.38 -3.83 19.53
C GLU A 171 -1.03 -4.25 18.94
N LEU A 172 0.00 -4.42 19.79
CA LEU A 172 1.28 -4.96 19.33
C LEU A 172 1.02 -6.28 18.58
N PRO A 173 1.30 -6.37 17.26
CA PRO A 173 1.03 -7.58 16.51
C PRO A 173 1.80 -8.74 17.14
N PHE A 174 1.07 -9.74 17.63
CA PHE A 174 1.64 -10.91 18.29
C PHE A 174 1.05 -12.19 17.70
N PRO A 175 1.58 -12.66 16.55
CA PRO A 175 1.13 -13.88 15.90
C PRO A 175 1.54 -15.10 16.74
N ARG A 176 0.73 -15.38 17.79
CA ARG A 176 1.02 -16.35 18.85
C ARG A 176 1.31 -17.74 18.30
N ARG A 177 0.58 -18.15 17.27
CA ARG A 177 0.65 -19.50 16.72
C ARG A 177 1.94 -19.69 15.94
N GLU A 178 2.27 -18.72 15.10
CA GLU A 178 3.45 -18.64 14.26
C GLU A 178 4.70 -18.59 15.13
N LEU A 179 4.74 -17.67 16.09
CA LEU A 179 5.87 -17.51 17.00
C LEU A 179 6.08 -18.74 17.88
N ARG A 180 5.02 -19.39 18.39
CA ARG A 180 5.18 -20.66 19.14
C ARG A 180 5.70 -21.80 18.27
N GLY A 181 5.40 -21.79 16.98
CA GLY A 181 5.87 -22.77 16.00
C GLY A 181 7.36 -22.65 15.67
N LEU A 182 7.96 -21.46 15.86
CA LEU A 182 9.38 -21.24 15.58
C LEU A 182 10.29 -22.09 16.49
N PRO A 183 11.41 -22.62 15.97
CA PRO A 183 12.38 -23.36 16.76
C PRO A 183 12.96 -22.44 17.85
N ARG A 184 13.04 -22.95 19.08
CA ARG A 184 13.69 -22.22 20.17
C ARG A 184 15.18 -22.55 20.18
N ARG A 185 16.02 -21.53 20.10
CA ARG A 185 17.48 -21.66 20.23
C ARG A 185 17.93 -21.05 21.54
N ASN A 186 18.96 -21.64 22.14
CA ASN A 186 19.53 -21.13 23.38
C ASN A 186 20.56 -20.03 23.10
N VAL A 187 20.08 -18.95 22.48
CA VAL A 187 20.89 -17.78 22.07
C VAL A 187 20.35 -16.50 22.70
N ARG A 188 21.20 -15.48 22.74
CA ARG A 188 20.93 -14.15 23.27
C ARG A 188 20.86 -13.17 22.12
N TRP A 189 19.76 -12.45 22.06
CA TRP A 189 19.59 -11.33 21.16
C TRP A 189 19.74 -10.02 21.90
N GLN A 190 20.27 -9.01 21.22
CA GLN A 190 20.39 -7.65 21.73
C GLN A 190 19.69 -6.67 20.80
N VAL A 191 18.90 -5.79 21.39
CA VAL A 191 18.30 -4.63 20.73
C VAL A 191 19.14 -3.41 21.07
N GLY A 192 19.56 -2.66 20.05
CA GLY A 192 20.28 -1.40 20.20
C GLY A 192 19.52 -0.24 19.56
N LEU A 193 19.66 0.94 20.17
CA LEU A 193 19.08 2.19 19.69
C LEU A 193 20.15 3.28 19.71
N ARG A 194 20.29 4.03 18.61
CA ARG A 194 21.22 5.16 18.50
C ARG A 194 20.62 6.32 17.73
N LEU A 195 20.77 7.53 18.24
CA LEU A 195 20.29 8.73 17.57
C LEU A 195 21.15 9.01 16.31
N LEU A 196 20.50 9.22 15.18
CA LEU A 196 21.11 9.48 13.87
C LEU A 196 21.64 10.91 13.77
N ASP A 197 20.87 11.89 14.24
CA ASP A 197 21.18 13.32 14.16
C ASP A 197 21.26 13.93 15.57
N GLN A 198 22.41 14.49 15.94
CA GLN A 198 22.49 15.34 17.14
C GLN A 198 21.94 16.72 16.81
N GLU A 199 21.16 17.31 17.72
CA GLU A 199 20.51 18.62 17.55
C GLU A 199 21.43 19.67 16.89
N GLU A 200 21.07 20.13 15.69
CA GLU A 200 21.54 21.44 15.22
C GLU A 200 20.82 22.52 16.04
N PRO A 201 21.52 23.53 16.60
CA PRO A 201 20.86 24.56 17.38
C PRO A 201 19.90 25.39 16.51
N GLY A 202 18.60 25.09 16.59
CA GLY A 202 17.53 25.87 15.95
C GLY A 202 16.68 25.15 14.88
N SER A 203 16.94 23.86 14.58
CA SER A 203 16.04 23.07 13.74
C SER A 203 14.93 22.41 14.59
N SER A 204 13.70 22.41 14.06
CA SER A 204 12.50 21.79 14.63
C SER A 204 12.27 20.42 13.96
N GLU A 205 13.32 19.68 13.64
CA GLU A 205 13.20 18.36 13.01
C GLU A 205 13.11 17.27 14.07
N ASP A 206 12.22 16.29 13.83
CA ASP A 206 11.99 15.16 14.72
C ASP A 206 13.23 14.24 14.76
N GLN A 207 13.66 13.86 15.96
CA GLN A 207 14.84 13.03 16.21
C GLN A 207 14.73 11.66 15.53
N ALA A 208 15.68 11.30 14.65
CA ALA A 208 15.75 9.98 14.04
C ALA A 208 16.69 9.03 14.81
N TRP A 209 16.32 7.76 14.96
CA TRP A 209 17.05 6.74 15.70
C TRP A 209 17.30 5.51 14.83
N VAL A 210 18.52 5.00 14.78
CA VAL A 210 18.84 3.68 14.22
C VAL A 210 18.51 2.60 15.25
N LEU A 211 17.65 1.66 14.85
CA LEU A 211 17.31 0.44 15.57
C LEU A 211 18.05 -0.75 14.95
N GLY A 212 18.74 -1.51 15.78
CA GLY A 212 19.40 -2.76 15.37
C GLY A 212 19.08 -3.91 16.32
N ILE A 213 18.92 -5.11 15.76
CA ILE A 213 18.75 -6.36 16.51
C ILE A 213 19.79 -7.37 16.04
N VAL A 214 20.57 -7.89 16.97
CA VAL A 214 21.67 -8.82 16.70
C VAL A 214 21.52 -10.09 17.51
N ASN A 215 21.84 -11.24 16.91
CA ASN A 215 22.12 -12.47 17.62
C ASN A 215 23.59 -12.46 18.08
N LEU A 216 23.82 -12.37 19.38
CA LEU A 216 25.18 -12.25 19.92
C LEU A 216 26.00 -13.52 19.80
N ASP A 217 25.36 -14.66 20.01
CA ASP A 217 26.08 -15.92 20.09
C ASP A 217 26.53 -16.36 18.69
N ASP A 218 25.73 -16.04 17.66
CA ASP A 218 26.05 -16.32 16.25
C ASP A 218 26.70 -15.13 15.52
N GLN A 219 26.81 -13.96 16.16
CA GLN A 219 27.29 -12.69 15.58
C GLN A 219 26.53 -12.24 14.31
N GLN A 220 25.23 -12.51 14.25
CA GLN A 220 24.40 -12.22 13.08
C GLN A 220 23.51 -11.00 13.30
N MET A 221 23.47 -10.10 12.31
CA MET A 221 22.51 -9.00 12.29
C MET A 221 21.16 -9.53 11.83
N LEU A 222 20.15 -9.47 12.70
CA LEU A 222 18.84 -10.05 12.43
C LEU A 222 17.87 -9.03 11.84
N TYR A 223 18.00 -7.76 12.23
CA TYR A 223 17.10 -6.71 11.78
C TYR A 223 17.70 -5.34 11.97
N MET A 224 17.47 -4.43 11.04
CA MET A 224 17.91 -3.05 11.14
C MET A 224 16.94 -2.10 10.46
N THR A 225 16.69 -0.95 11.09
CA THR A 225 15.84 0.10 10.51
C THR A 225 16.16 1.46 11.14
N VAL A 226 15.57 2.53 10.59
CA VAL A 226 15.52 3.85 11.21
C VAL A 226 14.11 4.09 11.74
N VAL A 227 14.02 4.57 12.98
CA VAL A 227 12.79 4.91 13.70
C VAL A 227 12.78 6.43 13.90
N GLU A 228 11.72 7.08 13.48
CA GLU A 228 11.52 8.52 13.69
C GLU A 228 10.87 8.76 15.06
N GLY A 229 11.22 9.88 15.70
CA GLY A 229 10.75 10.23 17.03
C GLY A 229 11.42 9.43 18.14
N GLU A 230 11.00 9.68 19.38
CA GLU A 230 11.49 8.93 20.53
C GLU A 230 11.08 7.44 20.42
N PRO A 231 12.01 6.47 20.58
CA PRO A 231 11.71 5.05 20.35
C PRO A 231 10.68 4.49 21.35
N THR A 232 9.42 4.40 20.93
CA THR A 232 8.35 3.83 21.76
C THR A 232 8.40 2.29 21.76
N PRO A 233 7.79 1.61 22.77
CA PRO A 233 7.70 0.15 22.78
C PRO A 233 7.03 -0.43 21.53
N GLU A 234 6.06 0.27 20.94
CA GLU A 234 5.37 -0.14 19.72
C GLU A 234 6.26 -0.03 18.49
N ALA A 235 7.00 1.09 18.37
CA ALA A 235 7.91 1.32 17.24
C ALA A 235 9.03 0.28 17.21
N VAL A 236 9.63 -0.03 18.36
CA VAL A 236 10.72 -1.01 18.43
C VAL A 236 10.21 -2.45 18.26
N TRP A 237 9.01 -2.76 18.75
CA TRP A 237 8.40 -4.08 18.56
C TRP A 237 8.19 -4.43 17.09
N ARG A 238 7.85 -3.45 16.25
CA ARG A 238 7.76 -3.62 14.79
C ARG A 238 9.07 -4.07 14.15
N GLY A 239 10.21 -3.88 14.80
CA GLY A 239 11.49 -4.47 14.37
C GLY A 239 11.77 -5.85 14.96
N VAL A 240 11.37 -6.09 16.22
CA VAL A 240 11.54 -7.39 16.89
C VAL A 240 10.74 -8.49 16.20
N LEU A 241 9.53 -8.18 15.70
CA LEU A 241 8.67 -9.17 15.07
C LEU A 241 9.26 -9.71 13.75
N PRO A 242 9.70 -8.88 12.78
CA PRO A 242 10.46 -9.34 11.62
C PRO A 242 11.73 -10.09 12.00
N ALA A 243 12.48 -9.67 13.02
CA ALA A 243 13.67 -10.41 13.46
C ALA A 243 13.36 -11.87 13.85
N LEU A 244 12.16 -12.14 14.38
CA LEU A 244 11.70 -13.50 14.72
C LEU A 244 11.22 -14.29 13.50
N LEU A 245 10.43 -13.66 12.63
CA LEU A 245 9.73 -14.33 11.54
C LEU A 245 10.56 -14.41 10.26
N GLN A 246 11.36 -13.39 9.99
CA GLN A 246 12.12 -13.17 8.76
C GLN A 246 13.41 -12.38 9.06
N PRO A 247 14.37 -12.98 9.78
CA PRO A 247 15.62 -12.30 10.06
C PRO A 247 16.40 -12.01 8.77
N MET A 248 17.11 -10.88 8.73
CA MET A 248 18.00 -10.50 7.64
C MET A 248 19.09 -11.55 7.37
N ASP A 249 19.57 -12.21 8.43
CA ASP A 249 20.55 -13.28 8.36
C ASP A 249 20.15 -14.45 9.28
N GLY A 250 20.30 -15.67 8.78
CA GLY A 250 19.92 -16.91 9.45
C GLY A 250 18.47 -17.35 9.24
N GLU A 251 18.12 -18.48 9.85
CA GLU A 251 16.75 -19.04 9.80
C GLU A 251 15.87 -18.46 10.91
N PRO A 252 14.54 -18.30 10.68
CA PRO A 252 13.59 -17.83 11.70
C PRO A 252 13.64 -18.69 12.98
N HIS A 253 13.84 -18.05 14.14
CA HIS A 253 13.92 -18.74 15.42
C HIS A 253 13.61 -17.81 16.60
N ARG A 254 13.32 -18.42 17.76
CA ARG A 254 13.15 -17.70 19.02
C ARG A 254 14.43 -17.75 19.85
N PRO A 255 14.89 -16.63 20.41
CA PRO A 255 16.00 -16.63 21.36
C PRO A 255 15.56 -17.18 22.72
N ALA A 256 16.50 -17.58 23.56
CA ALA A 256 16.22 -17.83 24.96
C ALA A 256 16.09 -16.51 25.73
N ARG A 257 16.83 -15.48 25.30
CA ARG A 257 16.91 -14.18 25.97
C ARG A 257 16.95 -13.03 24.97
N LEU A 258 16.16 -12.00 25.22
CA LEU A 258 16.13 -10.74 24.48
C LEU A 258 16.57 -9.62 25.42
N GLU A 259 17.74 -9.05 25.18
CA GLU A 259 18.31 -7.93 25.93
C GLU A 259 17.90 -6.61 25.28
N VAL A 260 17.31 -5.70 26.05
CA VAL A 260 16.73 -4.44 25.54
C VAL A 260 17.27 -3.23 26.30
N PRO A 261 17.42 -2.07 25.63
CA PRO A 261 18.11 -0.91 26.18
C PRO A 261 17.25 -0.08 27.14
N GLU A 262 15.92 -0.25 27.11
CA GLU A 262 14.95 0.49 27.92
C GLU A 262 14.07 -0.43 28.77
N ALA A 263 13.83 -0.03 30.02
CA ALA A 263 13.08 -0.85 30.98
C ALA A 263 11.58 -0.91 30.64
N GLU A 264 11.07 0.06 29.89
CA GLU A 264 9.70 0.10 29.43
C GLU A 264 9.37 -1.00 28.43
N PHE A 265 10.31 -1.33 27.54
CA PHE A 265 10.16 -2.42 26.57
C PHE A 265 9.96 -3.77 27.27
N CYS A 266 10.72 -4.03 28.34
CA CYS A 266 10.50 -5.21 29.17
C CYS A 266 9.11 -5.26 29.80
N ARG A 267 8.58 -4.12 30.25
CA ARG A 267 7.24 -4.05 30.85
C ARG A 267 6.15 -4.27 29.80
N ALA A 268 6.31 -3.70 28.62
CA ALA A 268 5.37 -3.83 27.52
C ALA A 268 5.35 -5.26 26.95
N TRP A 269 6.50 -5.85 26.67
CA TRP A 269 6.60 -7.12 25.93
C TRP A 269 6.73 -8.36 26.81
N GLY A 270 7.12 -8.19 28.08
CA GLY A 270 7.41 -9.29 29.00
C GLY A 270 6.33 -10.37 29.08
N PRO A 271 5.03 -10.02 29.25
CA PRO A 271 3.94 -11.00 29.25
C PRO A 271 3.85 -11.79 27.94
N MET A 272 3.95 -11.10 26.79
CA MET A 272 3.85 -11.70 25.45
C MET A 272 5.04 -12.61 25.15
N LEU A 273 6.27 -12.13 25.37
CA LEU A 273 7.50 -12.91 25.16
C LEU A 273 7.56 -14.14 26.08
N GLY A 274 6.98 -14.04 27.28
CA GLY A 274 6.80 -15.18 28.19
C GLY A 274 5.96 -16.31 27.57
N GLU A 275 4.90 -15.99 26.83
CA GLU A 275 4.04 -16.98 26.15
C GLU A 275 4.79 -17.82 25.10
N ILE A 276 5.90 -17.30 24.59
CA ILE A 276 6.77 -17.97 23.62
C ILE A 276 8.12 -18.39 24.24
N SER A 277 8.22 -18.40 25.58
CA SER A 277 9.43 -18.83 26.31
C SER A 277 10.70 -18.02 26.00
N VAL A 278 10.55 -16.74 25.70
CA VAL A 278 11.63 -15.77 25.53
C VAL A 278 11.72 -14.91 26.80
N HIS A 279 12.91 -14.80 27.39
CA HIS A 279 13.12 -13.95 28.56
C HIS A 279 13.59 -12.55 28.15
N CYS A 280 12.73 -11.55 28.32
CA CYS A 280 13.10 -10.15 28.09
C CYS A 280 13.87 -9.61 29.30
N VAL A 281 15.07 -9.05 29.08
CA VAL A 281 15.91 -8.49 30.15
C VAL A 281 16.35 -7.07 29.79
N PHE A 282 16.11 -6.14 30.70
CA PHE A 282 16.60 -4.78 30.58
C PHE A 282 18.10 -4.75 30.86
N GLN A 283 18.85 -4.15 29.94
CA GLN A 283 20.26 -3.88 30.09
C GLN A 283 20.53 -2.47 29.59
N ARG A 284 20.95 -1.59 30.49
CA ARG A 284 21.36 -0.24 30.12
C ARG A 284 22.60 -0.33 29.23
N ASP A 285 22.50 0.25 28.03
CA ASP A 285 23.54 0.27 26.99
C ASP A 285 24.06 -1.15 26.61
N PRO A 286 23.25 -1.95 25.88
CA PRO A 286 23.63 -3.30 25.52
C PRO A 286 24.82 -3.29 24.53
N GLN A 287 25.88 -4.00 24.90
CA GLN A 287 27.10 -4.16 24.11
C GLN A 287 27.20 -5.59 23.59
N PRO A 288 27.62 -5.81 22.32
CA PRO A 288 28.30 -4.87 21.43
C PRO A 288 27.40 -4.06 20.48
N ILE A 289 26.08 -4.28 20.46
CA ILE A 289 25.20 -3.66 19.44
C ILE A 289 25.28 -2.13 19.43
N THR A 290 25.38 -1.52 20.61
CA THR A 290 25.57 -0.07 20.74
C THR A 290 26.77 0.44 19.92
N GLN A 291 27.94 -0.19 20.06
CA GLN A 291 29.17 0.25 19.38
C GLN A 291 29.08 0.05 17.88
N MET A 292 28.43 -1.05 17.46
CA MET A 292 28.18 -1.31 16.05
C MET A 292 27.30 -0.23 15.44
N LEU A 293 26.18 0.11 16.10
CA LEU A 293 25.28 1.17 15.64
C LEU A 293 25.93 2.56 15.66
N GLU A 294 26.81 2.84 16.62
CA GLU A 294 27.59 4.08 16.68
C GLU A 294 28.53 4.20 15.47
N GLY A 295 29.31 3.15 15.17
CA GLY A 295 30.16 3.13 13.97
C GLY A 295 29.36 3.32 12.68
N MET A 296 28.16 2.75 12.60
CA MET A 296 27.27 2.92 11.45
C MET A 296 26.65 4.30 11.35
N THR A 297 26.23 4.88 12.47
CA THR A 297 25.70 6.25 12.49
C THR A 297 26.76 7.23 12.03
N ASN A 298 28.01 7.03 12.47
CA ASN A 298 29.15 7.80 11.99
C ASN A 298 29.37 7.63 10.48
N LEU A 299 29.25 6.41 9.94
CA LEU A 299 29.33 6.19 8.49
C LEU A 299 28.19 6.87 7.71
N ILE A 300 26.97 6.88 8.25
CA ILE A 300 25.82 7.58 7.64
C ILE A 300 26.04 9.10 7.69
N GLN A 301 26.55 9.63 8.80
CA GLN A 301 26.94 11.04 8.94
C GLN A 301 28.11 11.41 8.02
N GLU A 302 29.09 10.52 7.83
CA GLU A 302 30.21 10.70 6.89
C GLU A 302 29.75 10.69 5.41
N GLN A 303 28.59 10.11 5.11
CA GLN A 303 27.98 10.16 3.78
C GLN A 303 27.12 11.41 3.55
N ARG A 304 26.68 12.12 4.60
CA ARG A 304 26.02 13.43 4.46
C ARG A 304 27.08 14.48 4.15
N LEU A 305 26.88 15.22 3.07
CA LEU A 305 27.78 16.33 2.75
C LEU A 305 27.66 17.40 3.84
N PRO A 306 28.78 17.91 4.38
CA PRO A 306 28.73 18.89 5.46
C PRO A 306 28.09 20.20 4.99
N PRO A 307 27.50 20.98 5.93
CA PRO A 307 26.83 22.22 5.61
C PRO A 307 27.79 23.22 4.98
N LEU A 308 27.28 24.04 4.07
CA LEU A 308 28.08 25.03 3.36
C LEU A 308 28.45 26.20 4.29
N PRO A 309 29.70 26.69 4.26
CA PRO A 309 30.06 27.97 4.87
C PRO A 309 29.21 29.11 4.27
N LYS A 310 28.75 30.05 5.10
CA LYS A 310 27.90 31.17 4.67
C LYS A 310 28.54 32.07 3.59
N ASP A 311 29.87 32.11 3.55
CA ASP A 311 30.65 32.96 2.66
C ASP A 311 31.30 32.16 1.50
N LEU A 312 30.85 30.92 1.25
CA LEU A 312 31.42 30.10 0.19
C LEU A 312 31.15 30.71 -1.19
N ASP A 313 32.22 30.99 -1.94
CA ASP A 313 32.14 31.33 -3.36
C ASP A 313 32.57 30.11 -4.21
N PRO A 314 31.64 29.45 -4.93
CA PRO A 314 31.96 28.30 -5.78
C PRO A 314 32.98 28.59 -6.89
N ARG A 315 33.28 29.88 -7.16
CA ARG A 315 34.32 30.29 -8.11
C ARG A 315 35.73 30.09 -7.60
N GLU A 316 35.91 29.84 -6.31
CA GLU A 316 37.20 29.49 -5.73
C GLU A 316 37.63 28.06 -6.09
N PHE A 317 36.68 27.19 -6.44
CA PHE A 317 36.97 25.83 -6.86
C PHE A 317 37.49 25.78 -8.30
N PRO A 318 38.51 24.94 -8.58
CA PRO A 318 39.02 24.75 -9.94
C PRO A 318 37.92 24.20 -10.84
N GLN A 319 37.78 24.81 -12.01
CA GLN A 319 36.86 24.34 -13.03
C GLN A 319 37.47 23.18 -13.84
N THR A 320 36.72 22.11 -14.01
CA THR A 320 37.11 20.93 -14.81
C THR A 320 36.20 20.78 -16.02
N ASP A 321 36.52 19.86 -16.92
CA ASP A 321 35.69 19.48 -18.08
C ASP A 321 34.58 18.47 -17.73
N ALA A 322 34.40 18.17 -16.45
CA ALA A 322 33.37 17.24 -15.99
C ALA A 322 31.97 17.71 -16.42
N VAL A 323 31.12 16.73 -16.69
CA VAL A 323 29.69 16.90 -16.94
C VAL A 323 28.95 16.11 -15.87
N TRP A 324 28.10 16.77 -15.11
CA TRP A 324 27.28 16.12 -14.09
C TRP A 324 25.85 15.96 -14.58
N GLN A 325 25.18 14.91 -14.12
CA GLN A 325 23.73 14.74 -14.23
C GLN A 325 23.16 14.87 -12.82
N ALA A 326 22.13 15.68 -12.65
CA ALA A 326 21.49 15.85 -11.37
C ALA A 326 19.97 15.97 -11.52
N ASP A 327 19.24 15.40 -10.57
CA ASP A 327 17.80 15.60 -10.49
C ASP A 327 17.25 15.26 -9.09
N LEU A 328 15.99 15.63 -8.91
CA LEU A 328 15.13 15.20 -7.81
C LEU A 328 14.33 13.98 -8.28
N PHE A 329 14.30 12.93 -7.47
CA PHE A 329 13.49 11.75 -7.77
C PHE A 329 12.91 11.17 -6.49
N HIS A 330 11.78 10.48 -6.58
CA HIS A 330 11.27 9.72 -5.45
C HIS A 330 12.16 8.52 -5.18
N VAL A 331 12.56 8.36 -3.92
CA VAL A 331 13.22 7.13 -3.48
C VAL A 331 12.19 6.01 -3.61
N PRO A 332 12.56 4.84 -4.16
CA PRO A 332 11.61 3.76 -4.41
C PRO A 332 11.31 2.97 -3.11
N MET A 333 11.08 3.68 -2.00
CA MET A 333 10.70 3.11 -0.71
C MET A 333 9.71 4.04 0.00
N MET A 334 8.79 3.46 0.74
CA MET A 334 7.89 4.21 1.62
C MET A 334 8.52 4.32 3.00
N ILE A 335 8.50 5.50 3.59
CA ILE A 335 8.93 5.74 4.97
C ILE A 335 7.74 6.23 5.81
N SER A 336 7.75 5.87 7.09
CA SER A 336 6.80 6.43 8.05
C SER A 336 7.19 7.87 8.35
N ASN A 337 6.23 8.80 8.35
CA ASN A 337 6.44 10.20 8.71
C ASN A 337 5.35 10.60 9.72
N GLU A 338 5.73 11.20 10.86
CA GLU A 338 4.78 11.49 11.94
C GLU A 338 3.71 12.55 11.60
N GLN A 339 4.00 13.43 10.63
CA GLN A 339 3.10 14.51 10.20
C GLN A 339 2.09 14.04 9.15
N VAL A 340 2.51 13.17 8.22
CA VAL A 340 1.69 12.73 7.08
C VAL A 340 1.36 11.23 7.07
N GLY A 341 1.83 10.48 8.07
CA GLY A 341 1.62 9.05 8.24
C GLY A 341 2.66 8.23 7.49
N VAL A 342 2.58 8.23 6.17
CA VAL A 342 3.57 7.60 5.29
C VAL A 342 3.81 8.49 4.09
N GLU A 343 5.08 8.65 3.73
CA GLU A 343 5.49 9.38 2.54
C GLU A 343 6.50 8.58 1.73
N GLN A 344 6.56 8.89 0.45
CA GLN A 344 7.66 8.46 -0.41
C GLN A 344 8.64 9.63 -0.45
N PRO A 345 9.82 9.51 0.19
CA PRO A 345 10.73 10.62 0.28
C PRO A 345 11.32 10.92 -1.09
N TRP A 346 11.78 12.15 -1.24
CA TRP A 346 12.56 12.55 -2.40
C TRP A 346 14.04 12.32 -2.15
N ALA A 347 14.84 12.32 -3.19
CA ALA A 347 16.27 12.43 -3.07
C ALA A 347 16.85 13.32 -4.17
N ALA A 348 17.84 14.11 -3.80
CA ALA A 348 18.66 14.88 -4.71
C ALA A 348 19.96 14.11 -4.98
N ILE A 349 20.12 13.64 -6.21
CA ILE A 349 21.33 12.91 -6.63
C ILE A 349 22.11 13.70 -7.65
N VAL A 350 23.44 13.63 -7.52
CA VAL A 350 24.40 14.16 -8.48
C VAL A 350 25.34 13.04 -8.91
N VAL A 351 25.42 12.79 -10.22
CA VAL A 351 26.27 11.76 -10.83
C VAL A 351 27.25 12.39 -11.80
N ASP A 352 28.51 11.96 -11.74
CA ASP A 352 29.49 12.28 -12.77
C ASP A 352 29.22 11.43 -14.02
N LYS A 353 28.92 12.10 -15.15
CA LYS A 353 28.52 11.44 -16.39
C LYS A 353 29.64 10.59 -17.00
N GLN A 354 30.91 10.97 -16.82
CA GLN A 354 32.03 10.28 -17.43
C GLN A 354 32.46 9.08 -16.61
N SER A 355 32.51 9.21 -15.28
CA SER A 355 32.93 8.12 -14.39
C SER A 355 31.79 7.26 -13.87
N HIS A 356 30.52 7.60 -14.15
CA HIS A 356 29.33 6.93 -13.62
C HIS A 356 29.30 6.89 -12.08
N PHE A 357 30.04 7.79 -11.44
CA PHE A 357 30.19 7.79 -9.98
C PHE A 357 29.16 8.73 -9.38
N VAL A 358 28.43 8.25 -8.36
CA VAL A 358 27.52 9.10 -7.58
C VAL A 358 28.36 10.00 -6.70
N LEU A 359 28.35 11.29 -7.02
CA LEU A 359 29.08 12.30 -6.27
C LEU A 359 28.36 12.65 -4.97
N SER A 360 27.03 12.64 -4.99
CA SER A 360 26.22 12.84 -3.80
C SER A 360 24.81 12.26 -3.95
N ASN A 361 24.21 11.90 -2.82
CA ASN A 361 22.84 11.43 -2.70
C ASN A 361 22.28 11.90 -1.35
N GLU A 362 21.29 12.78 -1.39
CA GLU A 362 20.65 13.33 -0.18
C GLU A 362 19.16 13.02 -0.21
N VAL A 363 18.65 12.35 0.82
CA VAL A 363 17.23 12.08 0.98
C VAL A 363 16.55 13.32 1.56
N ILE A 364 15.50 13.78 0.92
CA ILE A 364 14.71 14.95 1.25
C ILE A 364 13.32 14.49 1.69
N ARG A 365 12.86 14.98 2.85
CA ARG A 365 11.50 14.74 3.36
C ARG A 365 10.57 15.85 2.89
N GLY A 366 9.31 15.52 2.63
CA GLY A 366 8.35 16.45 2.05
C GLY A 366 8.62 16.81 0.58
N GLU A 367 7.90 17.81 0.07
CA GLU A 367 7.99 18.24 -1.32
C GLU A 367 9.27 19.06 -1.56
N PRO A 368 10.18 18.62 -2.45
CA PRO A 368 11.44 19.29 -2.67
C PRO A 368 11.21 20.55 -3.48
N THR A 369 12.13 21.51 -3.32
CA THR A 369 12.13 22.74 -4.10
C THR A 369 13.39 22.83 -4.96
N PRO A 370 13.38 23.61 -6.06
CA PRO A 370 14.59 23.86 -6.85
C PRO A 370 15.79 24.37 -6.03
N GLU A 371 15.54 25.05 -4.89
CA GLU A 371 16.56 25.43 -3.92
C GLU A 371 17.32 24.24 -3.35
N HIS A 372 16.63 23.16 -3.00
CA HIS A 372 17.24 21.96 -2.41
C HIS A 372 18.26 21.33 -3.36
N LEU A 373 17.88 21.19 -4.64
CA LEU A 373 18.80 20.69 -5.67
C LEU A 373 20.00 21.64 -5.87
N GLY A 374 19.76 22.95 -5.81
CA GLY A 374 20.81 23.95 -5.91
C GLY A 374 21.81 23.90 -4.76
N GLU A 375 21.33 23.78 -3.52
CA GLU A 375 22.17 23.62 -2.34
C GLU A 375 22.99 22.32 -2.42
N GLN A 376 22.35 21.22 -2.80
CA GLN A 376 23.02 19.94 -2.97
C GLN A 376 24.15 20.04 -4.00
N LEU A 377 23.91 20.64 -5.17
CA LEU A 377 24.95 20.84 -6.19
C LEU A 377 26.16 21.61 -5.65
N LEU A 378 25.93 22.65 -4.84
CA LEU A 378 27.01 23.42 -4.21
C LEU A 378 27.79 22.60 -3.18
N ARG A 379 27.08 21.82 -2.35
CA ARG A 379 27.70 20.87 -1.42
C ARG A 379 28.55 19.84 -2.17
N THR A 380 28.08 19.34 -3.31
CA THR A 380 28.83 18.40 -4.16
C THR A 380 30.07 19.05 -4.77
N MET A 381 30.03 20.33 -5.15
CA MET A 381 31.24 21.04 -5.63
C MET A 381 32.31 21.16 -4.54
N ALA A 382 31.88 21.39 -3.30
CA ALA A 382 32.77 21.44 -2.15
C ALA A 382 33.30 20.04 -1.77
N HIS A 383 32.51 18.98 -1.98
CA HIS A 383 32.83 17.61 -1.56
C HIS A 383 32.46 16.56 -2.63
N PRO A 384 33.15 16.50 -3.78
CA PRO A 384 32.81 15.61 -4.90
C PRO A 384 33.33 14.17 -4.67
N GLY A 385 32.99 13.59 -3.51
CA GLY A 385 33.44 12.27 -3.07
C GLY A 385 34.95 12.21 -2.80
N PRO A 386 35.70 11.25 -3.38
CA PRO A 386 37.13 11.10 -3.13
C PRO A 386 38.02 12.13 -3.86
N ARG A 387 37.40 13.12 -4.53
CA ARG A 387 38.10 14.15 -5.31
C ARG A 387 38.24 15.44 -4.50
N ASP A 388 39.27 16.21 -4.80
CA ASP A 388 39.39 17.57 -4.29
C ASP A 388 38.21 18.44 -4.74
N PRO A 389 37.85 19.51 -3.98
CA PRO A 389 36.78 20.44 -4.36
C PRO A 389 36.93 20.89 -5.81
N MET A 390 35.85 20.81 -6.58
CA MET A 390 35.88 21.10 -8.01
C MET A 390 34.54 21.61 -8.52
N ARG A 391 34.61 22.40 -9.59
CA ARG A 391 33.45 22.92 -10.29
C ARG A 391 33.32 22.28 -11.68
N PRO A 392 32.19 21.66 -12.04
CA PRO A 392 32.01 21.07 -13.36
C PRO A 392 31.93 22.15 -14.46
N SER A 393 32.18 21.76 -15.71
CA SER A 393 31.92 22.63 -16.85
C SER A 393 30.43 22.72 -17.16
N LYS A 394 29.68 21.66 -16.85
CA LYS A 394 28.29 21.48 -17.27
C LYS A 394 27.50 20.61 -16.29
N ILE A 395 26.25 20.98 -16.07
CA ILE A 395 25.25 20.18 -15.34
C ILE A 395 24.05 19.96 -16.26
N GLU A 396 23.65 18.71 -16.42
CA GLU A 396 22.45 18.27 -17.14
C GLU A 396 21.33 17.97 -16.13
N LEU A 397 20.13 18.52 -16.37
CA LEU A 397 18.92 18.34 -15.55
C LEU A 397 17.78 17.84 -16.42
N SER A 398 16.79 17.12 -15.86
CA SER A 398 15.55 16.77 -16.58
C SER A 398 14.32 17.57 -16.17
N ASP A 399 14.26 18.06 -14.93
CA ASP A 399 13.15 18.90 -14.48
C ASP A 399 13.25 20.35 -15.00
N SER A 400 12.15 20.86 -15.57
CA SER A 400 12.12 22.20 -16.17
C SER A 400 12.15 23.32 -15.13
N ASP A 401 11.51 23.10 -13.98
CA ASP A 401 11.42 24.11 -12.92
C ASP A 401 12.78 24.29 -12.24
N CYS A 402 13.47 23.18 -11.97
CA CYS A 402 14.86 23.16 -11.55
C CYS A 402 15.79 23.82 -12.57
N TYR A 403 15.60 23.55 -13.87
CA TYR A 403 16.39 24.18 -14.92
C TYR A 403 16.24 25.69 -14.95
N ASP A 404 15.01 26.21 -14.98
CA ASP A 404 14.75 27.65 -15.06
C ASP A 404 15.29 28.38 -13.82
N PHE A 405 15.21 27.74 -12.65
CA PHE A 405 15.74 28.27 -11.40
C PHE A 405 17.28 28.24 -11.31
N LEU A 406 17.91 27.12 -11.68
CA LEU A 406 19.35 26.90 -11.47
C LEU A 406 20.21 27.51 -12.58
N LYS A 407 19.70 27.60 -13.82
CA LYS A 407 20.45 28.13 -14.95
C LYS A 407 21.08 29.51 -14.72
N PRO A 408 20.38 30.54 -14.23
CA PRO A 408 20.99 31.84 -13.98
C PRO A 408 22.09 31.77 -12.91
N LYS A 409 21.83 31.05 -11.81
CA LYS A 409 22.76 30.90 -10.67
C LYS A 409 24.04 30.17 -11.07
N LEU A 410 23.91 29.02 -11.75
CA LEU A 410 25.04 28.25 -12.24
C LEU A 410 25.85 29.03 -13.30
N GLY A 411 25.17 29.85 -14.10
CA GLY A 411 25.81 30.74 -15.07
C GLY A 411 26.73 31.78 -14.43
N GLU A 412 26.40 32.32 -13.25
CA GLU A 412 27.27 33.24 -12.49
C GLU A 412 28.60 32.58 -12.06
N PHE A 413 28.58 31.27 -11.88
CA PHE A 413 29.76 30.46 -11.59
C PHE A 413 30.43 29.89 -12.85
N GLY A 414 30.00 30.28 -14.05
CA GLY A 414 30.58 29.76 -15.29
C GLY A 414 30.29 28.27 -15.54
N VAL A 415 29.25 27.71 -14.93
CA VAL A 415 28.79 26.33 -15.14
C VAL A 415 27.62 26.35 -16.13
N ALA A 416 27.72 25.60 -17.23
CA ALA A 416 26.64 25.51 -18.20
C ALA A 416 25.52 24.59 -17.68
N CYS A 417 24.30 25.11 -17.55
CA CYS A 417 23.12 24.30 -17.22
C CYS A 417 22.36 23.92 -18.51
N VAL A 418 22.06 22.63 -18.69
CA VAL A 418 21.43 22.08 -19.89
C VAL A 418 20.24 21.20 -19.52
N LEU A 419 19.05 21.53 -20.05
CA LEU A 419 17.87 20.67 -19.94
C LEU A 419 17.98 19.49 -20.90
N ARG A 420 17.66 18.29 -20.44
CA ARG A 420 17.65 17.03 -21.20
C ARG A 420 16.38 16.25 -20.89
N ASP A 421 15.80 15.61 -21.88
CA ASP A 421 14.65 14.72 -21.66
C ASP A 421 15.06 13.43 -20.90
N GLU A 422 16.34 13.06 -21.00
CA GLU A 422 16.91 11.86 -20.38
C GLU A 422 18.27 12.12 -19.75
N LEU A 423 18.48 11.50 -18.59
CA LEU A 423 19.74 11.48 -17.84
C LEU A 423 20.19 10.02 -17.65
N PRO A 424 20.82 9.38 -18.66
CA PRO A 424 21.03 7.93 -18.68
C PRO A 424 21.84 7.39 -17.50
N GLN A 425 22.89 8.10 -17.06
CA GLN A 425 23.73 7.66 -15.94
C GLN A 425 22.98 7.76 -14.61
N LEU A 426 22.20 8.83 -14.42
CA LEU A 426 21.33 8.97 -13.25
C LEU A 426 20.25 7.87 -13.24
N GLN A 427 19.62 7.61 -14.39
CA GLN A 427 18.57 6.59 -14.52
C GLN A 427 19.09 5.18 -14.26
N GLU A 428 20.31 4.87 -14.69
CA GLU A 428 20.99 3.60 -14.40
C GLU A 428 21.18 3.43 -12.89
N PHE A 429 21.63 4.49 -12.20
CA PHE A 429 21.75 4.48 -10.75
C PHE A 429 20.40 4.27 -10.04
N CYS A 430 19.37 5.04 -10.42
CA CYS A 430 18.05 4.92 -9.79
C CYS A 430 17.43 3.53 -10.01
N ARG A 431 17.63 2.93 -11.20
CA ARG A 431 17.21 1.55 -11.46
C ARG A 431 17.95 0.56 -10.56
N ALA A 432 19.27 0.69 -10.44
CA ALA A 432 20.05 -0.18 -9.56
C ALA A 432 19.64 -0.04 -8.09
N LEU A 433 19.38 1.20 -7.63
CA LEU A 433 18.87 1.48 -6.29
C LEU A 433 17.51 0.79 -6.09
N ALA A 434 16.57 0.97 -7.03
CA ALA A 434 15.24 0.35 -6.96
C ALA A 434 15.30 -1.18 -6.95
N SER A 435 16.21 -1.81 -7.70
CA SER A 435 16.42 -3.26 -7.65
C SER A 435 17.05 -3.75 -6.35
N SER A 436 17.81 -2.88 -5.65
CA SER A 436 18.43 -3.20 -4.35
C SER A 436 17.50 -2.93 -3.16
N CYS A 437 16.49 -2.07 -3.35
CA CYS A 437 15.50 -1.74 -2.35
C CYS A 437 14.30 -2.70 -2.49
N GLY A 438 13.99 -3.47 -1.46
CA GLY A 438 12.84 -4.37 -1.46
C GLY A 438 13.08 -5.60 -0.59
N GLY A 439 12.03 -6.07 0.09
CA GLY A 439 12.04 -7.39 0.70
C GLY A 439 11.82 -8.48 -0.37
N PRO A 440 12.24 -9.73 -0.13
CA PRO A 440 12.05 -10.85 -1.06
C PRO A 440 10.58 -11.14 -1.40
N GLU A 441 9.63 -10.54 -0.68
CA GLU A 441 8.19 -10.73 -0.84
C GLU A 441 7.55 -9.89 -1.96
N LYS A 442 8.22 -8.84 -2.45
CA LYS A 442 7.67 -7.95 -3.48
C LYS A 442 8.21 -8.29 -4.86
N CYS A 443 7.37 -8.88 -5.70
CA CYS A 443 7.72 -9.32 -7.05
C CYS A 443 7.59 -8.16 -8.05
N ALA A 444 8.71 -7.67 -8.58
CA ALA A 444 8.66 -6.67 -9.65
C ALA A 444 8.24 -7.32 -10.97
N LEU A 445 7.21 -6.77 -11.62
CA LEU A 445 6.79 -7.13 -12.96
C LEU A 445 7.94 -6.92 -13.98
N ALA A 446 8.78 -5.91 -13.76
CA ALA A 446 9.98 -5.67 -14.55
C ALA A 446 10.97 -6.84 -14.56
N ASP A 447 10.97 -7.69 -13.53
CA ASP A 447 11.85 -8.88 -13.43
C ASP A 447 11.24 -10.11 -14.13
N GLY A 448 10.01 -9.99 -14.67
CA GLY A 448 9.33 -11.05 -15.40
C GLY A 448 10.09 -11.49 -16.65
N THR A 449 10.17 -12.80 -16.88
CA THR A 449 10.93 -13.33 -18.02
C THR A 449 10.34 -12.85 -19.35
N GLY A 450 11.14 -12.11 -20.12
CA GLY A 450 10.74 -11.59 -21.43
C GLY A 450 9.71 -10.45 -21.37
N VAL A 451 9.49 -9.84 -20.21
CA VAL A 451 8.67 -8.64 -20.06
C VAL A 451 9.40 -7.43 -20.67
N THR A 452 8.67 -6.61 -21.41
CA THR A 452 9.18 -5.38 -22.04
C THR A 452 8.45 -4.15 -21.50
N LEU A 453 9.08 -2.98 -21.59
CA LEU A 453 8.48 -1.71 -21.16
C LEU A 453 7.16 -1.39 -21.89
N GLU A 454 7.07 -1.71 -23.18
CA GLU A 454 5.83 -1.53 -23.97
C GLU A 454 4.69 -2.41 -23.45
N GLN A 455 4.99 -3.64 -23.02
CA GLN A 455 3.99 -4.52 -22.40
C GLN A 455 3.57 -4.04 -21.01
N MET A 456 4.51 -3.55 -20.21
CA MET A 456 4.21 -2.95 -18.91
C MET A 456 3.31 -1.72 -19.09
N GLU A 457 3.66 -0.80 -19.99
CA GLU A 457 2.84 0.37 -20.33
C GLU A 457 1.42 -0.05 -20.71
N SER A 458 1.29 -0.97 -21.68
CA SER A 458 -0.03 -1.49 -22.10
C SER A 458 -0.81 -2.11 -20.94
N PHE A 459 -0.14 -2.82 -20.03
CA PHE A 459 -0.74 -3.40 -18.83
C PHE A 459 -1.28 -2.31 -17.89
N TYR A 460 -0.50 -1.28 -17.56
CA TYR A 460 -0.95 -0.19 -16.67
C TYR A 460 -2.14 0.57 -17.26
N TYR A 461 -2.14 0.86 -18.57
CA TYR A 461 -3.30 1.45 -19.24
C TYR A 461 -4.55 0.54 -19.18
N ALA A 462 -4.39 -0.76 -19.38
CA ALA A 462 -5.49 -1.72 -19.28
C ALA A 462 -5.99 -1.85 -17.83
N ALA A 463 -5.10 -1.83 -16.85
CA ALA A 463 -5.41 -1.91 -15.43
C ALA A 463 -6.17 -0.65 -14.95
N ALA A 464 -5.71 0.54 -15.31
CA ALA A 464 -6.40 1.80 -15.01
C ALA A 464 -7.83 1.79 -15.60
N ARG A 465 -7.98 1.35 -16.85
CA ARG A 465 -9.28 1.22 -17.51
C ARG A 465 -10.18 0.12 -16.90
N TYR A 466 -9.61 -0.97 -16.41
CA TYR A 466 -10.34 -2.01 -15.68
C TYR A 466 -10.88 -1.45 -14.37
N PHE A 467 -10.04 -0.74 -13.63
CA PHE A 467 -10.42 -0.13 -12.35
C PHE A 467 -11.51 0.93 -12.52
N GLU A 468 -11.37 1.81 -13.53
CA GLU A 468 -12.37 2.83 -13.87
C GLU A 468 -13.74 2.21 -14.19
N GLN A 469 -13.78 1.13 -14.97
CA GLN A 469 -15.03 0.44 -15.33
C GLN A 469 -15.66 -0.33 -14.14
N ALA A 470 -14.92 -0.55 -13.06
CA ALA A 470 -15.37 -1.18 -11.83
C ALA A 470 -16.27 -2.43 -12.05
N PRO A 471 -15.79 -3.46 -12.78
CA PRO A 471 -16.59 -4.64 -13.16
C PRO A 471 -17.20 -5.39 -11.98
N TRP A 472 -16.59 -5.31 -10.79
CA TRP A 472 -17.09 -5.88 -9.55
C TRP A 472 -18.46 -5.34 -9.12
N LYS A 473 -18.89 -4.17 -9.63
CA LYS A 473 -20.24 -3.63 -9.41
C LYS A 473 -21.32 -4.37 -10.22
N HIS A 474 -20.93 -5.12 -11.25
CA HIS A 474 -21.84 -5.77 -12.21
C HIS A 474 -21.96 -7.29 -12.03
N VAL A 475 -21.12 -7.90 -11.18
CA VAL A 475 -21.19 -9.33 -10.89
C VAL A 475 -22.03 -9.62 -9.65
N ALA A 476 -22.88 -10.65 -9.72
CA ALA A 476 -23.74 -11.05 -8.60
C ALA A 476 -22.99 -11.72 -7.44
N GLY A 477 -21.72 -12.08 -7.65
CA GLY A 477 -20.85 -12.77 -6.71
C GLY A 477 -19.56 -13.23 -7.39
N GLU A 478 -18.84 -14.12 -6.71
CA GLU A 478 -17.65 -14.81 -7.23
C GLU A 478 -18.08 -15.92 -8.20
N ILE A 479 -18.69 -15.52 -9.33
CA ILE A 479 -19.14 -16.47 -10.36
C ILE A 479 -17.99 -16.63 -11.36
N PRO A 480 -17.47 -17.85 -11.58
CA PRO A 480 -16.36 -18.05 -12.49
C PRO A 480 -16.75 -17.80 -13.95
N ILE A 481 -15.82 -17.18 -14.68
CA ILE A 481 -15.89 -16.94 -16.12
C ILE A 481 -14.83 -17.83 -16.77
N GLU A 482 -15.24 -18.79 -17.59
CA GLU A 482 -14.29 -19.56 -18.39
C GLU A 482 -13.77 -18.70 -19.55
N ILE A 483 -12.45 -18.57 -19.66
CA ILE A 483 -11.75 -17.85 -20.71
C ILE A 483 -10.95 -18.86 -21.54
N ARG A 484 -11.36 -19.06 -22.78
CA ARG A 484 -10.62 -19.88 -23.76
C ARG A 484 -9.90 -18.98 -24.75
N CYS A 485 -8.57 -19.04 -24.76
CA CYS A 485 -7.76 -18.29 -25.71
C CYS A 485 -7.25 -19.20 -26.84
N ARG A 486 -7.19 -18.65 -28.06
CA ARG A 486 -6.39 -19.19 -29.17
C ARG A 486 -5.38 -18.12 -29.58
N GLY A 487 -4.10 -18.48 -29.61
CA GLY A 487 -3.01 -17.59 -30.04
C GLY A 487 -1.86 -17.48 -29.03
N LEU A 488 -2.07 -17.90 -27.78
CA LEU A 488 -1.04 -18.02 -26.73
C LEU A 488 -0.97 -19.47 -26.23
N SER A 489 0.16 -19.86 -25.65
CA SER A 489 0.38 -21.17 -25.04
C SER A 489 -0.44 -21.39 -23.76
N VAL A 490 -0.97 -20.30 -23.20
CA VAL A 490 -1.87 -20.29 -22.03
C VAL A 490 -3.19 -20.97 -22.38
N GLY A 491 -3.52 -22.05 -21.66
CA GLY A 491 -4.72 -22.85 -21.85
C GLY A 491 -6.04 -22.14 -21.47
N SER A 492 -7.07 -22.92 -21.12
CA SER A 492 -8.32 -22.33 -20.61
C SER A 492 -8.11 -21.91 -19.16
N LEU A 493 -8.41 -20.65 -18.82
CA LEU A 493 -8.37 -20.14 -17.46
C LEU A 493 -9.78 -19.84 -16.96
N TYR A 494 -9.93 -19.79 -15.65
CA TYR A 494 -11.19 -19.44 -14.99
C TYR A 494 -11.01 -18.15 -14.20
N ALA A 495 -11.61 -17.07 -14.70
CA ALA A 495 -11.50 -15.75 -14.12
C ALA A 495 -12.60 -15.50 -13.08
N ILE A 496 -12.22 -14.85 -11.97
CA ILE A 496 -13.12 -14.39 -10.91
C ILE A 496 -12.82 -12.93 -10.62
N VAL A 497 -13.85 -12.10 -10.76
CA VAL A 497 -13.78 -10.66 -10.52
C VAL A 497 -13.85 -10.41 -9.01
N LEU A 498 -12.80 -9.80 -8.45
CA LEU A 498 -12.72 -9.42 -7.04
C LEU A 498 -13.23 -7.99 -6.83
N GLY A 499 -13.80 -7.71 -5.65
CA GLY A 499 -14.17 -6.34 -5.24
C GLY A 499 -15.60 -6.17 -4.73
N ARG A 500 -16.45 -7.21 -4.78
CA ARG A 500 -17.87 -7.10 -4.37
C ARG A 500 -18.04 -6.71 -2.89
N THR A 501 -17.16 -7.21 -2.02
CA THR A 501 -17.16 -6.91 -0.58
C THR A 501 -16.37 -5.63 -0.25
N GLY A 502 -15.59 -5.11 -1.19
CA GLY A 502 -14.66 -3.99 -0.98
C GLY A 502 -13.36 -4.36 -0.27
N VAL A 503 -13.12 -5.63 0.07
CA VAL A 503 -11.87 -6.03 0.76
C VAL A 503 -10.66 -5.94 -0.19
N THR A 504 -10.76 -6.57 -1.35
CA THR A 504 -9.73 -6.53 -2.39
C THR A 504 -10.40 -6.33 -3.74
N MET A 505 -9.96 -5.36 -4.53
CA MET A 505 -10.40 -5.17 -5.90
C MET A 505 -9.40 -5.82 -6.85
N GLY A 506 -9.88 -6.45 -7.92
CA GLY A 506 -8.97 -7.15 -8.80
C GLY A 506 -9.60 -8.20 -9.71
N LEU A 507 -8.75 -9.07 -10.22
CA LEU A 507 -9.08 -10.19 -11.08
C LEU A 507 -8.14 -11.36 -10.74
N VAL A 508 -8.70 -12.53 -10.45
CA VAL A 508 -7.92 -13.76 -10.27
C VAL A 508 -8.27 -14.73 -11.37
N LEU A 509 -7.27 -15.41 -11.94
CA LEU A 509 -7.42 -16.37 -13.03
C LEU A 509 -6.83 -17.72 -12.64
N TYR A 510 -7.65 -18.73 -12.45
CA TYR A 510 -7.20 -20.07 -12.08
C TYR A 510 -6.90 -20.94 -13.30
N ARG A 511 -5.83 -21.74 -13.21
CA ARG A 511 -5.45 -22.70 -14.27
C ARG A 511 -6.36 -23.93 -14.30
N GLY A 512 -6.91 -24.34 -13.14
CA GLY A 512 -7.76 -25.53 -13.02
C GLY A 512 -9.14 -25.25 -12.41
N TRP A 513 -10.15 -26.04 -12.83
CA TRP A 513 -11.49 -26.00 -12.23
C TRP A 513 -11.51 -26.47 -10.76
N ASN A 514 -10.59 -27.38 -10.40
CA ASN A 514 -10.46 -27.82 -9.01
C ASN A 514 -9.98 -26.68 -8.10
N ASP A 515 -9.12 -25.80 -8.60
CA ASP A 515 -8.66 -24.62 -7.87
C ASP A 515 -9.85 -23.66 -7.66
N VAL A 516 -10.66 -23.43 -8.70
CA VAL A 516 -11.90 -22.66 -8.56
C VAL A 516 -12.82 -23.22 -7.46
N LEU A 517 -13.08 -24.53 -7.48
CA LEU A 517 -13.91 -25.17 -6.45
C LEU A 517 -13.29 -25.04 -5.05
N ALA A 518 -11.98 -25.23 -4.94
CA ALA A 518 -11.27 -25.11 -3.67
C ALA A 518 -11.38 -23.69 -3.10
N MET A 519 -11.26 -22.65 -3.93
CA MET A 519 -11.45 -21.27 -3.49
C MET A 519 -12.90 -21.00 -3.08
N LEU A 520 -13.88 -21.37 -3.91
CA LEU A 520 -15.30 -21.11 -3.62
C LEU A 520 -15.79 -21.79 -2.33
N HIS A 521 -15.14 -22.89 -1.94
CA HIS A 521 -15.42 -23.61 -0.70
C HIS A 521 -14.50 -23.21 0.47
N GLY A 522 -13.56 -22.29 0.27
CA GLY A 522 -12.58 -21.89 1.29
C GLY A 522 -11.67 -23.03 1.76
N LEU A 523 -11.42 -24.01 0.89
CA LEU A 523 -10.68 -25.24 1.22
C LEU A 523 -9.16 -25.09 1.11
N ARG A 524 -8.67 -24.01 0.48
CA ARG A 524 -7.25 -23.76 0.20
C ARG A 524 -6.91 -22.29 0.37
N GLY A 525 -5.74 -22.00 0.94
CA GLY A 525 -5.15 -20.66 0.99
C GLY A 525 -4.48 -20.27 -0.33
N ASN A 526 -4.12 -19.00 -0.51
CA ASN A 526 -3.54 -18.47 -1.76
C ASN A 526 -2.24 -19.20 -2.18
N ASP A 527 -1.47 -19.71 -1.22
CA ASP A 527 -0.21 -20.46 -1.37
C ASP A 527 -0.39 -21.88 -1.93
N GLU A 528 -1.64 -22.39 -1.96
CA GLU A 528 -2.00 -23.70 -2.49
C GLU A 528 -2.72 -23.63 -3.85
N MET A 529 -2.77 -22.43 -4.45
CA MET A 529 -3.53 -22.15 -5.66
C MET A 529 -2.63 -21.99 -6.88
N SER A 530 -3.12 -22.42 -8.03
CA SER A 530 -2.44 -22.24 -9.31
C SER A 530 -3.21 -21.26 -10.21
N GLY A 531 -2.59 -20.12 -10.49
CA GLY A 531 -3.26 -19.07 -11.28
C GLY A 531 -2.48 -17.77 -11.32
N PHE A 532 -3.14 -16.74 -11.83
CA PHE A 532 -2.65 -15.37 -11.80
C PHE A 532 -3.54 -14.51 -10.92
N SER A 533 -2.96 -13.51 -10.28
CA SER A 533 -3.68 -12.53 -9.48
C SER A 533 -3.32 -11.13 -9.94
N ILE A 534 -4.32 -10.30 -10.20
CA ILE A 534 -4.17 -8.87 -10.41
C ILE A 534 -4.96 -8.19 -9.30
N VAL A 535 -4.28 -7.56 -8.35
CA VAL A 535 -4.89 -6.84 -7.23
C VAL A 535 -4.58 -5.36 -7.32
N PHE A 536 -5.51 -4.54 -6.84
CA PHE A 536 -5.34 -3.10 -6.74
C PHE A 536 -5.30 -2.69 -5.27
N ASP A 537 -4.32 -1.89 -4.90
CA ASP A 537 -4.21 -1.34 -3.55
C ASP A 537 -3.44 0.00 -3.54
N GLU A 538 -3.13 0.50 -2.34
CA GLU A 538 -2.26 1.65 -2.14
C GLU A 538 -0.79 1.35 -2.49
N VAL A 539 -0.02 2.40 -2.80
CA VAL A 539 1.39 2.35 -3.28
C VAL A 539 2.31 1.35 -2.55
N ALA A 540 2.04 1.05 -1.27
CA ALA A 540 2.80 0.10 -0.47
C ALA A 540 2.84 -1.33 -1.03
N VAL A 541 1.92 -1.74 -1.90
CA VAL A 541 1.97 -3.08 -2.53
C VAL A 541 2.97 -3.17 -3.68
N MET A 542 3.41 -2.03 -4.23
CA MET A 542 4.30 -2.01 -5.38
C MET A 542 5.72 -2.46 -5.01
N ALA A 543 6.35 -3.18 -5.94
CA ALA A 543 7.77 -3.40 -5.93
C ALA A 543 8.50 -2.07 -6.26
N PRO A 544 9.58 -1.72 -5.53
CA PRO A 544 10.38 -0.52 -5.78
C PRO A 544 10.78 -0.28 -7.24
N ALA A 545 11.20 -1.33 -7.95
CA ALA A 545 11.56 -1.25 -9.36
C ALA A 545 10.39 -0.86 -10.29
N ASP A 546 9.20 -1.42 -10.05
CA ASP A 546 8.01 -1.10 -10.84
C ASP A 546 7.51 0.32 -10.54
N LEU A 547 7.52 0.73 -9.27
CA LEU A 547 7.10 2.06 -8.84
C LEU A 547 7.93 3.15 -9.53
N TYR A 548 9.26 2.97 -9.54
CA TYR A 548 10.17 3.85 -10.29
C TYR A 548 9.81 3.95 -11.77
N LEU A 549 9.50 2.82 -12.43
CA LEU A 549 9.14 2.80 -13.84
C LEU A 549 7.78 3.48 -14.09
N VAL A 550 6.80 3.27 -13.22
CA VAL A 550 5.47 3.92 -13.32
C VAL A 550 5.61 5.44 -13.26
N GLU A 551 6.32 5.95 -12.25
CA GLU A 551 6.52 7.39 -12.06
C GLU A 551 7.31 8.00 -13.22
N ARG A 552 8.44 7.36 -13.59
CA ARG A 552 9.32 7.87 -14.64
C ARG A 552 8.62 7.99 -16.00
N ASN A 553 7.80 7.00 -16.35
CA ASN A 553 7.14 6.96 -17.64
C ASN A 553 5.74 7.60 -17.62
N GLY A 554 5.26 8.06 -16.46
CA GLY A 554 3.94 8.66 -16.31
C GLY A 554 2.81 7.67 -16.64
N TRP A 555 3.00 6.39 -16.34
CA TRP A 555 1.97 5.38 -16.56
C TRP A 555 0.77 5.62 -15.62
N PRO A 556 -0.47 5.40 -16.10
CA PRO A 556 -1.65 5.87 -15.38
C PRO A 556 -1.95 5.05 -14.13
N ILE A 557 -2.11 5.73 -13.00
CA ILE A 557 -2.69 5.21 -11.75
C ILE A 557 -3.92 6.07 -11.42
N LEU A 558 -5.11 5.47 -11.41
CA LEU A 558 -6.36 6.24 -11.40
C LEU A 558 -6.65 6.94 -10.06
N THR A 559 -6.34 6.25 -8.96
CA THR A 559 -6.53 6.73 -7.58
C THR A 559 -5.39 6.23 -6.71
N PRO A 560 -5.16 6.83 -5.52
CA PRO A 560 -4.17 6.34 -4.58
C PRO A 560 -4.31 4.85 -4.22
N GLU A 561 -5.51 4.28 -4.31
CA GLU A 561 -5.83 2.86 -4.05
C GLU A 561 -5.88 1.97 -5.30
N ALA A 562 -5.39 2.47 -6.45
CA ALA A 562 -5.50 1.81 -7.75
C ALA A 562 -4.15 1.34 -8.31
N TYR A 563 -3.14 1.10 -7.47
CA TYR A 563 -1.86 0.55 -7.91
C TYR A 563 -2.02 -0.95 -8.24
N PRO A 564 -1.83 -1.38 -9.49
CA PRO A 564 -2.03 -2.77 -9.89
C PRO A 564 -0.78 -3.61 -9.66
N VAL A 565 -0.92 -4.74 -8.99
CA VAL A 565 0.13 -5.76 -8.85
C VAL A 565 -0.32 -7.05 -9.54
N ALA A 566 0.48 -7.51 -10.51
CA ALA A 566 0.27 -8.77 -11.21
C ALA A 566 1.23 -9.85 -10.70
N LEU A 567 0.68 -10.94 -10.20
CA LEU A 567 1.43 -12.07 -9.66
C LEU A 567 1.04 -13.36 -10.38
N ASP A 568 2.03 -14.22 -10.59
CA ASP A 568 1.82 -15.63 -10.86
C ASP A 568 1.93 -16.43 -9.56
N LEU A 569 0.95 -17.30 -9.34
CA LEU A 569 0.78 -18.14 -8.17
C LEU A 569 0.96 -19.60 -8.58
N GLU A 570 1.94 -20.26 -7.98
CA GLU A 570 2.19 -21.69 -8.11
C GLU A 570 2.15 -22.38 -6.73
N PRO A 571 1.45 -23.53 -6.59
CA PRO A 571 1.37 -24.23 -5.31
C PRO A 571 2.75 -24.58 -4.75
N GLY A 572 3.01 -24.18 -3.49
CA GLY A 572 4.26 -24.47 -2.80
C GLY A 572 5.47 -23.67 -3.29
N ARG A 573 5.26 -22.63 -4.10
CA ARG A 573 6.28 -21.64 -4.46
C ARG A 573 5.86 -20.26 -3.97
N GLN A 574 6.85 -19.40 -3.72
CA GLN A 574 6.57 -17.99 -3.50
C GLN A 574 5.97 -17.38 -4.78
N PRO A 575 5.09 -16.37 -4.64
CA PRO A 575 4.62 -15.59 -5.78
C PRO A 575 5.81 -15.09 -6.62
N HIS A 576 5.62 -14.98 -7.92
CA HIS A 576 6.64 -14.47 -8.84
C HIS A 576 5.98 -13.65 -9.96
N PRO A 577 6.74 -12.80 -10.67
CA PRO A 577 6.14 -12.02 -11.75
C PRO A 577 5.73 -12.92 -12.93
N PRO A 578 4.67 -12.57 -13.67
CA PRO A 578 4.30 -13.26 -14.89
C PRO A 578 5.36 -13.03 -15.99
N SER A 579 5.47 -13.97 -16.94
CA SER A 579 6.27 -13.79 -18.15
C SER A 579 5.64 -12.77 -19.11
N GLY A 580 6.40 -12.29 -20.10
CA GLY A 580 5.88 -11.38 -21.12
C GLY A 580 4.69 -11.93 -21.91
N GLU A 581 4.64 -13.25 -22.17
CA GLU A 581 3.50 -13.87 -22.85
C GLU A 581 2.25 -13.92 -21.94
N GLU A 582 2.44 -14.19 -20.65
CA GLU A 582 1.37 -14.19 -19.67
C GLU A 582 0.87 -12.76 -19.41
N LEU A 583 1.75 -11.76 -19.41
CA LEU A 583 1.36 -10.36 -19.27
C LEU A 583 0.47 -9.89 -20.44
N ASP A 584 0.76 -10.29 -21.68
CA ASP A 584 -0.12 -10.04 -22.84
C ASP A 584 -1.52 -10.65 -22.61
N TYR A 585 -1.59 -11.86 -22.02
CA TYR A 585 -2.85 -12.52 -21.71
C TYR A 585 -3.63 -11.76 -20.61
N LEU A 586 -2.95 -11.34 -19.56
CA LEU A 586 -3.53 -10.60 -18.43
C LEU A 586 -4.07 -9.24 -18.88
N GLU A 587 -3.29 -8.49 -19.66
CA GLU A 587 -3.72 -7.24 -20.31
C GLU A 587 -5.00 -7.43 -21.13
N SER A 588 -5.06 -8.51 -21.92
CA SER A 588 -6.23 -8.82 -22.74
C SER A 588 -7.47 -9.10 -21.89
N CYS A 589 -7.29 -9.84 -20.79
CA CYS A 589 -8.35 -10.11 -19.83
C CYS A 589 -8.89 -8.82 -19.19
N LEU A 590 -8.01 -7.92 -18.75
CA LEU A 590 -8.40 -6.63 -18.18
C LEU A 590 -9.23 -5.78 -19.15
N ARG A 591 -9.01 -5.92 -20.47
CA ARG A 591 -9.79 -5.20 -21.48
C ARG A 591 -11.16 -5.79 -21.77
N ILE A 592 -11.29 -7.12 -21.78
CA ILE A 592 -12.52 -7.80 -22.24
C ILE A 592 -13.47 -8.21 -21.12
N VAL A 593 -12.96 -8.51 -19.92
CA VAL A 593 -13.80 -8.92 -18.78
C VAL A 593 -14.83 -7.84 -18.40
N PRO A 594 -14.47 -6.54 -18.31
CA PRO A 594 -15.45 -5.50 -17.99
C PRO A 594 -16.61 -5.41 -18.98
N ASP A 595 -16.33 -5.47 -20.29
CA ASP A 595 -17.37 -5.48 -21.32
C ASP A 595 -18.25 -6.74 -21.25
N PHE A 596 -17.68 -7.89 -20.90
CA PHE A 596 -18.44 -9.13 -20.77
C PHE A 596 -19.45 -9.08 -19.62
N VAL A 597 -19.01 -8.64 -18.44
CA VAL A 597 -19.85 -8.64 -17.22
C VAL A 597 -20.94 -7.57 -17.25
N THR A 598 -20.70 -6.43 -17.90
CA THR A 598 -21.65 -5.31 -18.00
C THR A 598 -22.85 -5.61 -18.90
N HIS A 599 -22.68 -6.46 -19.92
CA HIS A 599 -23.71 -6.71 -20.93
C HIS A 599 -24.55 -7.98 -20.69
N GLY A 600 -24.40 -8.65 -19.54
CA GLY A 600 -25.24 -9.79 -19.13
C GLY A 600 -25.30 -10.95 -20.13
N ARG A 601 -24.27 -11.13 -20.97
CA ARG A 601 -24.23 -12.15 -22.04
C ARG A 601 -23.89 -13.51 -21.46
N GLU A 602 -24.49 -14.59 -21.97
CA GLU A 602 -24.12 -15.96 -21.55
C GLU A 602 -22.71 -16.35 -22.00
N ALA A 603 -22.34 -15.96 -23.23
CA ALA A 603 -21.02 -16.14 -23.80
C ALA A 603 -20.74 -15.10 -24.89
N LYS A 604 -19.46 -14.74 -25.09
CA LYS A 604 -19.02 -13.84 -26.18
C LYS A 604 -17.60 -14.18 -26.63
N THR A 605 -17.32 -13.96 -27.91
CA THR A 605 -15.97 -14.06 -28.46
C THR A 605 -15.47 -12.67 -28.83
N TYR A 606 -14.24 -12.40 -28.45
CA TYR A 606 -13.52 -11.16 -28.67
C TYR A 606 -12.32 -11.42 -29.57
N GLU A 607 -12.05 -10.48 -30.46
CA GLU A 607 -10.84 -10.42 -31.26
C GLU A 607 -10.12 -9.16 -30.84
N ILE A 608 -8.94 -9.32 -30.24
CA ILE A 608 -8.15 -8.24 -29.63
C ILE A 608 -6.73 -8.29 -30.19
N VAL A 609 -6.12 -7.11 -30.32
CA VAL A 609 -4.70 -6.97 -30.64
C VAL A 609 -3.99 -6.51 -29.38
N THR A 610 -3.01 -7.29 -28.95
CA THR A 610 -2.16 -7.02 -27.78
C THR A 610 -0.72 -7.20 -28.21
N ASN A 611 0.09 -6.15 -28.03
CA ASN A 611 1.50 -6.12 -28.42
C ASN A 611 1.75 -6.67 -29.85
N GLY A 612 0.93 -6.23 -30.82
CA GLY A 612 0.99 -6.67 -32.21
C GLY A 612 0.47 -8.09 -32.52
N LYS A 613 0.08 -8.89 -31.51
CA LYS A 613 -0.47 -10.24 -31.68
C LYS A 613 -1.99 -10.20 -31.75
N GLN A 614 -2.58 -10.89 -32.74
CA GLN A 614 -4.03 -11.09 -32.78
C GLN A 614 -4.44 -12.27 -31.89
N LEU A 615 -5.29 -12.00 -30.91
CA LEU A 615 -5.81 -12.99 -29.96
C LEU A 615 -7.31 -13.15 -30.14
N LYS A 616 -7.76 -14.41 -30.10
CA LYS A 616 -9.19 -14.75 -30.12
C LYS A 616 -9.58 -15.39 -28.80
N MET A 617 -10.33 -14.67 -27.99
CA MET A 617 -10.71 -15.08 -26.64
C MET A 617 -12.23 -15.28 -26.56
N ARG A 618 -12.66 -16.43 -26.05
CA ARG A 618 -14.08 -16.72 -25.79
C ARG A 618 -14.32 -16.76 -24.29
N LEU A 619 -15.22 -15.90 -23.82
CA LEU A 619 -15.69 -15.84 -22.45
C LEU A 619 -17.06 -16.51 -22.36
N SER A 620 -17.29 -17.28 -21.30
CA SER A 620 -18.61 -17.85 -20.96
C SER A 620 -18.77 -18.04 -19.47
N TRP A 621 -19.97 -17.80 -18.95
CA TRP A 621 -20.28 -18.13 -17.57
C TRP A 621 -20.28 -19.64 -17.34
N THR A 622 -19.65 -20.10 -16.27
CA THR A 622 -19.74 -21.52 -15.89
C THR A 622 -21.02 -21.75 -15.09
N PHE A 623 -22.04 -22.34 -15.72
CA PHE A 623 -23.35 -22.58 -15.11
C PHE A 623 -23.35 -23.66 -14.00
N ALA A 624 -22.23 -24.34 -13.77
CA ALA A 624 -22.11 -25.41 -12.77
C ALA A 624 -22.30 -24.95 -11.31
N VAL A 625 -22.36 -23.64 -11.05
CA VAL A 625 -22.40 -23.06 -9.68
C VAL A 625 -23.78 -22.51 -9.30
N ARG A 626 -24.80 -22.57 -10.18
CA ARG A 626 -26.17 -22.06 -9.88
C ARG A 626 -26.93 -22.83 -8.79
N SER A 627 -26.34 -23.89 -8.22
CA SER A 627 -26.93 -24.73 -7.17
C SER A 627 -26.33 -24.54 -5.77
N LEU A 628 -25.55 -23.47 -5.54
CA LEU A 628 -24.98 -23.14 -4.22
C LEU A 628 -25.67 -21.93 -3.58
#